data_AF-A0A3D0QZG9-F1
#
_entry.id   AF-A0A3D0QZG9-F1
#
_cell.length_a   1.000
_cell.length_b   1.000
_cell.length_c   1.000
_cell.angle_alpha   90.00
_cell.angle_beta   90.00
_cell.angle_gamma   90.00
#
_symmetry.space_group_name_H-M   'P 1'
#
loop_
_entity.id
_entity.type
_entity.pdbx_description
1 polymer ?
#
loop_
_entity_poly.entity_id
_entity_poly.type
_entity_poly.pdbx_seq_one_letter_code
_entity_poly.pdbx_strand_id
1 'polypeptide(L)'
;MILPFVHEGVAGTVTVSVERVDEPEAVGKFPGARGFPCCSAVVDHPGRGYRAMFGWVQLVQSTDSASRGKAFEMDPFFLFEDAPSPYAFFGIKPTLFDAPSRDEREPLVWLAHSFLARTPLEQAERHVVPLAGFSWGFEIDEAGQIAPHRVRALAAGDWDAHRPYLSACHPGWSFEQW
;
A
#
# COMPACT_ATOMS: atom_id res chain seq x y z
N MET A 1 -5.52 -13.30 -1.70
CA MET A 1 -4.21 -13.71 -2.26
C MET A 1 -3.24 -13.89 -1.11
N ILE A 2 -2.29 -14.83 -1.18
CA ILE A 2 -1.24 -15.01 -0.16
C ILE A 2 0.11 -14.80 -0.83
N LEU A 3 0.94 -13.93 -0.26
CA LEU A 3 2.30 -13.64 -0.73
C LEU A 3 3.32 -14.16 0.29
N PRO A 4 4.28 -15.01 -0.11
CA PRO A 4 5.38 -15.38 0.75
C PRO A 4 6.44 -14.27 0.81
N PHE A 5 7.14 -14.15 1.92
CA PHE A 5 8.37 -13.38 2.04
C PHE A 5 9.35 -14.05 3.01
N VAL A 6 10.60 -13.59 3.00
CA VAL A 6 11.63 -14.04 3.95
C VAL A 6 12.23 -12.82 4.64
N HIS A 7 12.28 -12.85 5.96
CA HIS A 7 12.95 -11.84 6.79
C HIS A 7 13.99 -12.53 7.67
N GLU A 8 15.27 -12.18 7.52
CA GLU A 8 16.38 -12.77 8.29
C GLU A 8 16.41 -14.32 8.27
N GLY A 9 16.11 -14.91 7.10
CA GLY A 9 16.06 -16.37 6.93
C GLY A 9 14.79 -17.04 7.49
N VAL A 10 13.84 -16.25 7.99
CA VAL A 10 12.56 -16.74 8.53
C VAL A 10 11.44 -16.44 7.55
N ALA A 11 10.65 -17.46 7.21
CA ALA A 11 9.53 -17.32 6.31
C ALA A 11 8.34 -16.61 6.98
N GLY A 12 7.67 -15.74 6.24
CA GLY A 12 6.41 -15.11 6.59
C GLY A 12 5.46 -15.07 5.39
N THR A 13 4.22 -14.67 5.64
CA THR A 13 3.22 -14.47 4.61
C THR A 13 2.45 -13.17 4.79
N VAL A 14 1.98 -12.61 3.69
CA VAL A 14 0.96 -11.56 3.66
C VAL A 14 -0.31 -12.16 3.08
N THR A 15 -1.40 -12.10 3.83
CA THR A 15 -2.73 -12.42 3.30
C THR A 15 -3.43 -11.14 2.89
N VAL A 16 -3.69 -10.99 1.59
CA VAL A 16 -4.37 -9.84 0.98
C VAL A 16 -5.82 -10.20 0.64
N SER A 17 -6.76 -9.40 1.11
CA SER A 17 -8.18 -9.45 0.75
C SER A 17 -8.64 -8.11 0.21
N VAL A 18 -9.39 -8.14 -0.89
CA VAL A 18 -10.11 -6.99 -1.43
C VAL A 18 -11.58 -7.37 -1.46
N GLU A 19 -12.41 -6.55 -0.85
CA GLU A 19 -13.83 -6.80 -0.72
C GLU A 19 -14.63 -5.54 -1.02
N ARG A 20 -15.86 -5.72 -1.48
CA ARG A 20 -16.79 -4.61 -1.68
C ARG A 20 -17.35 -4.19 -0.32
N VAL A 21 -17.35 -2.90 -0.04
CA VAL A 21 -17.89 -2.34 1.19
C VAL A 21 -19.40 -2.10 1.02
N ASP A 22 -20.21 -3.01 1.56
CA ASP A 22 -21.67 -2.86 1.57
C ASP A 22 -22.16 -1.99 2.74
N GLU A 23 -21.44 -1.98 3.85
CA GLU A 23 -21.72 -1.19 5.06
C GLU A 23 -20.53 -0.26 5.37
N PRO A 24 -20.47 0.95 4.80
CA PRO A 24 -19.32 1.85 4.95
C PRO A 24 -18.96 2.20 6.40
N GLU A 25 -19.96 2.35 7.26
CA GLU A 25 -19.76 2.72 8.67
C GLU A 25 -18.98 1.64 9.44
N ALA A 26 -19.12 0.37 9.06
CA ALA A 26 -18.39 -0.73 9.69
C ALA A 26 -16.86 -0.65 9.49
N VAL A 27 -16.42 0.07 8.45
CA VAL A 27 -15.01 0.31 8.14
C VAL A 27 -14.61 1.79 8.32
N GLY A 28 -15.41 2.56 9.06
CA GLY A 28 -15.12 3.96 9.36
C GLY A 28 -15.26 4.92 8.17
N LYS A 29 -16.08 4.58 7.18
CA LYS A 29 -16.35 5.40 5.99
C LYS A 29 -17.76 5.97 6.01
N PHE A 30 -17.96 7.06 5.27
CA PHE A 30 -19.26 7.72 5.12
C PHE A 30 -20.20 6.91 4.19
N PRO A 31 -21.53 7.08 4.28
CA PRO A 31 -22.51 6.28 3.52
C PRO A 31 -22.32 6.27 2.00
N GLY A 32 -21.81 7.36 1.42
CA GLY A 32 -21.53 7.47 -0.03
C GLY A 32 -20.46 6.51 -0.54
N ALA A 33 -19.61 5.96 0.34
CA ALA A 33 -18.60 4.97 -0.01
C ALA A 33 -19.17 3.56 -0.28
N ARG A 34 -20.48 3.36 -0.18
CA ARG A 34 -21.11 2.05 -0.45
C ARG A 34 -20.76 1.56 -1.85
N GLY A 35 -20.29 0.32 -1.94
CA GLY A 35 -19.92 -0.33 -3.20
C GLY A 35 -18.48 -0.09 -3.65
N PHE A 36 -17.75 0.85 -3.04
CA PHE A 36 -16.29 0.95 -3.22
C PHE A 36 -15.60 -0.24 -2.54
N PRO A 37 -14.45 -0.69 -3.05
CA PRO A 37 -13.70 -1.73 -2.37
C PRO A 37 -12.82 -1.18 -1.26
N CYS A 38 -12.55 -2.03 -0.27
CA CYS A 38 -11.43 -1.87 0.66
C CYS A 38 -10.43 -3.01 0.49
N CYS A 39 -9.20 -2.76 0.92
CA CYS A 39 -8.12 -3.74 0.95
C CYS A 39 -7.61 -3.92 2.37
N SER A 40 -7.41 -5.18 2.76
CA SER A 40 -6.68 -5.57 3.96
C SER A 40 -5.48 -6.43 3.59
N ALA A 41 -4.31 -6.15 4.14
CA ALA A 41 -3.13 -7.01 4.04
C ALA A 41 -2.57 -7.33 5.43
N VAL A 42 -2.71 -8.58 5.84
CA VAL A 42 -2.34 -9.07 7.18
C VAL A 42 -1.02 -9.83 7.11
N VAL A 43 -0.06 -9.43 7.94
CA VAL A 43 1.27 -10.06 8.04
C VAL A 43 1.24 -11.19 9.07
N ASP A 44 1.56 -12.41 8.63
CA ASP A 44 1.89 -13.52 9.52
C ASP A 44 3.39 -13.83 9.45
N HIS A 45 4.04 -13.86 10.61
CA HIS A 45 5.48 -14.07 10.76
C HIS A 45 5.79 -14.56 12.17
N PRO A 46 6.65 -15.57 12.38
CA PRO A 46 6.90 -16.11 13.72
C PRO A 46 7.79 -15.21 14.60
N GLY A 47 8.46 -14.21 14.01
CA GLY A 47 9.21 -13.19 14.76
C GLY A 47 8.34 -12.44 15.77
N ARG A 48 8.99 -11.92 16.82
CA ARG A 48 8.34 -11.16 17.93
C ARG A 48 9.09 -9.86 18.19
N GLY A 49 8.38 -8.87 18.75
CA GLY A 49 8.95 -7.55 19.03
C GLY A 49 9.58 -6.97 17.77
N TYR A 50 10.73 -6.31 17.89
CA TYR A 50 11.42 -5.68 16.76
C TYR A 50 11.72 -6.62 15.57
N ARG A 51 11.78 -7.95 15.78
CA ARG A 51 11.93 -8.95 14.70
C ARG A 51 10.66 -9.18 13.86
N ALA A 52 9.58 -8.50 14.21
CA ALA A 52 8.36 -8.44 13.43
C ALA A 52 7.93 -6.97 13.23
N MET A 53 8.86 -6.03 13.35
CA MET A 53 8.64 -4.63 13.00
C MET A 53 8.75 -4.48 11.49
N PHE A 54 7.67 -4.06 10.86
CA PHE A 54 7.60 -3.83 9.42
C PHE A 54 6.89 -2.51 9.12
N GLY A 55 6.88 -2.13 7.85
CA GLY A 55 6.10 -1.01 7.35
C GLY A 55 5.52 -1.27 5.98
N TRP A 56 4.46 -0.55 5.67
CA TRP A 56 3.80 -0.52 4.37
C TRP A 56 4.12 0.78 3.66
N VAL A 57 4.82 0.69 2.52
CA VAL A 57 4.98 1.80 1.57
C VAL A 57 3.88 1.65 0.52
N GLN A 58 3.06 2.68 0.35
CA GLN A 58 1.98 2.70 -0.64
C GLN A 58 2.18 3.86 -1.61
N LEU A 59 2.02 3.56 -2.89
CA LEU A 59 1.94 4.55 -3.95
C LEU A 59 0.66 4.34 -4.75
N VAL A 60 0.03 5.43 -5.18
CA VAL A 60 -1.25 5.43 -5.88
C VAL A 60 -1.12 6.13 -7.21
N GLN A 61 -1.73 5.55 -8.24
CA GLN A 61 -1.96 6.15 -9.53
C GLN A 61 -3.48 6.27 -9.73
N SER A 62 -3.96 7.48 -10.02
CA SER A 62 -5.40 7.72 -10.16
C SER A 62 -5.68 8.69 -11.31
N THR A 63 -6.70 8.43 -12.13
CA THR A 63 -7.02 9.30 -13.29
C THR A 63 -7.55 10.68 -12.89
N ASP A 64 -8.02 10.83 -11.66
CA ASP A 64 -8.46 12.09 -11.07
C ASP A 64 -7.38 12.81 -10.24
N SER A 65 -6.16 12.26 -10.14
CA SER A 65 -5.05 12.94 -9.46
C SER A 65 -4.40 14.01 -10.33
N ALA A 66 -3.46 14.77 -9.76
CA ALA A 66 -2.70 15.78 -10.49
C ALA A 66 -1.94 15.20 -11.69
N SER A 67 -1.46 13.96 -11.60
CA SER A 67 -0.80 13.27 -12.71
C SER A 67 -1.77 12.74 -13.77
N ARG A 68 -3.09 12.74 -13.50
CA ARG A 68 -4.14 12.17 -14.38
C ARG A 68 -3.85 10.74 -14.79
N GLY A 69 -3.46 9.93 -13.81
CA GLY A 69 -3.14 8.52 -14.02
C GLY A 69 -1.86 8.30 -14.83
N LYS A 70 -0.95 9.27 -14.91
CA LYS A 70 0.33 9.11 -15.64
C LYS A 70 1.50 8.73 -14.74
N ALA A 71 1.40 8.99 -13.45
CA ALA A 71 2.44 8.69 -12.48
C ALA A 71 1.84 8.13 -11.20
N PHE A 72 2.67 7.40 -10.46
CA PHE A 72 2.39 7.04 -9.08
C PHE A 72 2.80 8.19 -8.16
N GLU A 73 2.00 8.40 -7.13
CA GLU A 73 2.17 9.43 -6.11
C GLU A 73 2.23 8.76 -4.74
N MET A 74 2.96 9.34 -3.79
CA MET A 74 3.01 8.83 -2.42
C MET A 74 1.62 8.89 -1.77
N ASP A 75 1.27 7.82 -1.06
CA ASP A 75 0.02 7.74 -0.30
C ASP A 75 0.32 7.41 1.17
N PRO A 76 0.89 8.36 1.92
CA PRO A 76 1.16 8.19 3.35
C PRO A 76 -0.15 8.27 4.15
N PHE A 77 -0.09 7.97 5.44
CA PHE A 77 -1.25 8.17 6.30
C PHE A 77 -1.59 9.66 6.41
N PHE A 78 -2.82 10.04 6.06
CA PHE A 78 -3.24 11.44 5.87
C PHE A 78 -3.00 12.36 7.10
N LEU A 79 -2.96 11.82 8.33
CA LEU A 79 -2.66 12.61 9.53
C LEU A 79 -1.19 13.01 9.64
N PHE A 80 -0.31 12.39 8.84
CA PHE A 80 1.14 12.49 8.93
C PHE A 80 1.78 12.67 7.54
N GLU A 81 1.11 13.38 6.63
CA GLU A 81 1.63 13.63 5.27
C GLU A 81 2.98 14.38 5.27
N ASP A 82 3.24 15.19 6.29
CA ASP A 82 4.49 15.92 6.50
C ASP A 82 5.54 15.12 7.30
N ALA A 83 5.19 13.94 7.80
CA ALA A 83 6.15 13.11 8.51
C ALA A 83 7.26 12.67 7.55
N PRO A 84 8.54 12.76 7.96
CA PRO A 84 9.66 12.36 7.12
C PRO A 84 9.81 10.83 7.15
N SER A 85 8.79 10.10 6.72
CA SER A 85 8.72 8.64 6.66
C SER A 85 7.95 8.18 5.41
N PRO A 86 8.42 7.14 4.70
CA PRO A 86 7.73 6.59 3.53
C PRO A 86 6.60 5.63 3.88
N TYR A 87 6.34 5.37 5.17
CA TYR A 87 5.40 4.35 5.60
C TYR A 87 4.01 4.94 5.86
N ALA A 88 2.99 4.37 5.21
CA ALA A 88 1.59 4.62 5.53
C ALA A 88 1.18 3.90 6.83
N PHE A 89 1.73 2.71 7.07
CA PHE A 89 1.53 1.97 8.31
C PHE A 89 2.86 1.37 8.75
N PHE A 90 3.24 1.53 10.03
CA PHE A 90 4.48 1.00 10.57
C PHE A 90 4.25 0.47 11.98
N GLY A 91 4.79 -0.72 12.28
CA GLY A 91 4.56 -1.34 13.59
C GLY A 91 4.92 -2.81 13.64
N ILE A 92 4.50 -3.48 14.72
CA ILE A 92 4.66 -4.92 14.88
C ILE A 92 3.58 -5.63 14.07
N LYS A 93 3.97 -6.33 13.00
CA LYS A 93 3.05 -6.99 12.06
C LYS A 93 1.91 -6.05 11.63
N PRO A 94 2.24 -4.88 11.07
CA PRO A 94 1.24 -3.88 10.78
C PRO A 94 0.29 -4.43 9.72
N THR A 95 -1.01 -4.24 9.94
CA THR A 95 -2.00 -4.49 8.90
C THR A 95 -2.08 -3.25 8.01
N LEU A 96 -2.01 -3.44 6.70
CA LEU A 96 -2.45 -2.41 5.77
C LEU A 96 -3.97 -2.49 5.69
N PHE A 97 -4.65 -1.39 5.97
CA PHE A 97 -6.07 -1.24 5.70
C PHE A 97 -6.29 0.04 4.92
N ASP A 98 -6.89 -0.06 3.74
CA ASP A 98 -7.18 1.09 2.90
C ASP A 98 -8.54 0.95 2.22
N ALA A 99 -9.27 2.05 2.13
CA ALA A 99 -10.64 2.12 1.65
C ALA A 99 -10.86 3.44 0.89
N PRO A 100 -10.22 3.61 -0.29
CA PRO A 100 -10.41 4.78 -1.13
C PRO A 100 -11.87 4.86 -1.58
N SER A 101 -12.41 6.08 -1.58
CA SER A 101 -13.78 6.36 -2.03
C SER A 101 -13.86 7.73 -2.66
N ARG A 102 -14.95 8.00 -3.38
CA ARG A 102 -15.28 9.31 -3.94
C ARG A 102 -16.73 9.66 -3.59
N ASP A 103 -17.01 10.96 -3.57
CA ASP A 103 -18.38 11.45 -3.41
C ASP A 103 -19.21 11.20 -4.67
N GLU A 104 -18.57 11.32 -5.83
CA GLU A 104 -19.18 11.10 -7.15
C GLU A 104 -18.73 9.78 -7.78
N ARG A 105 -19.52 9.26 -8.73
CA ARG A 105 -19.23 8.02 -9.48
C ARG A 105 -18.86 8.32 -10.93
N GLU A 106 -17.97 9.28 -11.09
CA GLU A 106 -17.40 9.63 -12.39
C GLU A 106 -16.39 8.57 -12.84
N PRO A 107 -16.18 8.41 -14.16
CA PRO A 107 -15.19 7.48 -14.70
C PRO A 107 -13.81 7.66 -14.07
N LEU A 108 -13.28 6.58 -13.50
CA LEU A 108 -12.06 6.60 -12.70
C LEU A 108 -11.33 5.28 -12.84
N VAL A 109 -10.01 5.34 -12.94
CA VAL A 109 -9.14 4.19 -12.67
C VAL A 109 -8.23 4.57 -11.51
N TRP A 110 -8.30 3.78 -10.44
CA TRP A 110 -7.48 3.95 -9.25
C TRP A 110 -6.70 2.66 -9.00
N LEU A 111 -5.38 2.77 -8.87
CA LEU A 111 -4.48 1.65 -8.69
C LEU A 111 -3.45 1.99 -7.61
N ALA A 112 -3.27 1.09 -6.65
CA ALA A 112 -2.22 1.16 -5.65
C ALA A 112 -1.16 0.08 -5.88
N HIS A 113 0.09 0.44 -5.62
CA HIS A 113 1.19 -0.48 -5.38
C HIS A 113 1.54 -0.41 -3.89
N SER A 114 1.39 -1.53 -3.18
CA SER A 114 1.61 -1.62 -1.74
C SER A 114 2.73 -2.62 -1.47
N PHE A 115 3.78 -2.17 -0.78
CA PHE A 115 4.97 -2.96 -0.46
C PHE A 115 5.15 -3.12 1.04
N LEU A 116 5.25 -4.36 1.50
CA LEU A 116 5.73 -4.67 2.84
C LEU A 116 7.24 -4.51 2.82
N ALA A 117 7.79 -3.77 3.78
CA ALA A 117 9.20 -3.57 3.93
C ALA A 117 9.63 -3.60 5.39
N ARG A 118 10.94 -3.71 5.63
CA ARG A 118 11.56 -3.51 6.94
C ARG A 118 12.48 -2.29 6.92
N THR A 119 12.79 -1.79 8.10
CA THR A 119 13.95 -0.91 8.34
C THR A 119 14.90 -1.61 9.30
N PRO A 120 16.16 -1.89 8.90
CA PRO A 120 17.20 -2.31 9.84
C PRO A 120 17.34 -1.27 10.96
N LEU A 121 17.19 -1.68 12.23
CA LEU A 121 17.21 -0.75 13.38
C LEU A 121 18.61 -0.58 13.98
N GLU A 122 19.53 -1.46 13.61
CA GLU A 122 20.94 -1.46 13.99
C GLU A 122 21.77 -0.45 13.20
N GLN A 123 21.21 0.17 12.16
CA GLN A 123 21.87 1.15 11.31
C GLN A 123 21.46 2.58 11.68
N ALA A 124 22.40 3.52 11.58
CA ALA A 124 22.11 4.94 11.78
C ALA A 124 21.33 5.55 10.60
N GLU A 125 21.51 4.99 9.41
CA GLU A 125 20.81 5.40 8.19
C GLU A 125 19.39 4.83 8.16
N ARG A 126 18.43 5.65 7.77
CA ARG A 126 17.05 5.22 7.59
C ARG A 126 16.92 4.52 6.25
N HIS A 127 16.73 3.21 6.28
CA HIS A 127 16.78 2.35 5.10
C HIS A 127 15.51 1.53 4.95
N VAL A 128 14.99 1.42 3.74
CA VAL A 128 13.82 0.61 3.41
C VAL A 128 14.24 -0.60 2.58
N VAL A 129 13.97 -1.81 3.10
CA VAL A 129 14.22 -3.07 2.41
C VAL A 129 12.88 -3.73 2.07
N PRO A 130 12.51 -3.85 0.78
CA PRO A 130 11.25 -4.48 0.37
C PRO A 130 11.28 -5.99 0.65
N LEU A 131 10.12 -6.55 1.02
CA LEU A 131 9.95 -7.97 1.36
C LEU A 131 8.90 -8.65 0.47
N ALA A 132 7.79 -7.97 0.21
CA ALA A 132 6.73 -8.40 -0.69
C ALA A 132 5.96 -7.19 -1.23
N GLY A 133 5.29 -7.35 -2.36
CA GLY A 133 4.44 -6.29 -2.91
C GLY A 133 3.25 -6.84 -3.68
N PHE A 134 2.19 -6.05 -3.73
CA PHE A 134 1.02 -6.32 -4.55
C PHE A 134 0.44 -5.03 -5.14
N SER A 135 -0.24 -5.16 -6.28
CA SER A 135 -1.13 -4.14 -6.80
C SER A 135 -2.58 -4.53 -6.58
N TRP A 136 -3.39 -3.53 -6.28
CA TRP A 136 -4.83 -3.64 -6.15
C TRP A 136 -5.48 -2.30 -6.52
N GLY A 137 -6.79 -2.29 -6.76
CA GLY A 137 -7.47 -1.06 -7.12
C GLY A 137 -8.88 -1.31 -7.63
N PHE A 138 -9.42 -0.35 -8.33
CA PHE A 138 -10.75 -0.42 -8.92
C PHE A 138 -10.91 0.56 -10.06
N GLU A 139 -11.93 0.32 -10.87
CA GLU A 139 -12.42 1.26 -11.85
C GLU A 139 -13.88 1.60 -11.62
N ILE A 140 -14.26 2.80 -12.07
CA ILE A 140 -15.63 3.26 -12.23
C ILE A 140 -15.85 3.44 -13.73
N ASP A 141 -16.87 2.78 -14.28
CA ASP A 141 -17.23 2.93 -15.69
C ASP A 141 -18.12 4.17 -15.95
N GLU A 142 -18.41 4.42 -17.23
CA GLU A 142 -19.32 5.50 -17.69
C GLU A 142 -20.74 5.41 -17.11
N ALA A 143 -21.15 4.25 -16.59
CA ALA A 143 -22.44 4.03 -15.94
C ALA A 143 -22.37 4.16 -14.40
N GLY A 144 -21.21 4.52 -13.85
CA GLY A 144 -20.97 4.63 -12.41
C GLY A 144 -20.82 3.29 -11.69
N GLN A 145 -20.62 2.19 -12.42
CA GLN A 145 -20.43 0.86 -11.83
C GLN A 145 -18.99 0.68 -11.36
N ILE A 146 -18.84 0.20 -10.13
CA ILE A 146 -17.53 -0.01 -9.50
C ILE A 146 -17.11 -1.48 -9.64
N ALA A 147 -15.96 -1.69 -10.29
CA ALA A 147 -15.35 -3.00 -10.46
C ALA A 147 -13.96 -3.04 -9.80
N PRO A 148 -13.75 -3.87 -8.76
CA PRO A 148 -12.42 -4.04 -8.18
C PRO A 148 -11.50 -4.77 -9.16
N HIS A 149 -10.26 -4.31 -9.25
CA HIS A 149 -9.22 -5.01 -9.98
C HIS A 149 -8.80 -6.28 -9.25
N ARG A 150 -8.41 -7.30 -10.02
CA ARG A 150 -7.80 -8.50 -9.45
C ARG A 150 -6.46 -8.13 -8.81
N VAL A 151 -6.28 -8.55 -7.56
CA VAL A 151 -4.99 -8.39 -6.87
C VAL A 151 -3.89 -9.15 -7.62
N ARG A 152 -2.75 -8.48 -7.87
CA ARG A 152 -1.58 -9.04 -8.57
C ARG A 152 -0.35 -8.92 -7.68
N ALA A 153 0.46 -9.97 -7.63
CA ALA A 153 1.77 -9.91 -6.99
C ALA A 153 2.72 -9.00 -7.80
N LEU A 154 3.45 -8.14 -7.11
CA LEU A 154 4.49 -7.31 -7.71
C LEU A 154 5.85 -8.03 -7.65
N ALA A 155 6.70 -7.73 -8.62
CA ALA A 155 8.06 -8.23 -8.71
C ALA A 155 9.08 -7.13 -8.35
N ALA A 156 10.35 -7.52 -8.26
CA ALA A 156 11.45 -6.60 -7.97
C ALA A 156 11.47 -5.37 -8.89
N GLY A 157 11.23 -5.58 -10.19
CA GLY A 157 11.19 -4.48 -11.16
C GLY A 157 10.08 -3.45 -10.91
N ASP A 158 8.94 -3.86 -10.31
CA ASP A 158 7.87 -2.92 -9.95
C ASP A 158 8.30 -2.00 -8.78
N TRP A 159 9.07 -2.53 -7.81
CA TRP A 159 9.65 -1.73 -6.72
C TRP A 159 10.76 -0.82 -7.23
N ASP A 160 11.68 -1.37 -8.02
CA ASP A 160 12.84 -0.63 -8.52
C ASP A 160 12.45 0.58 -9.38
N ALA A 161 11.35 0.46 -10.13
CA ALA A 161 10.79 1.56 -10.90
C ALA A 161 10.36 2.76 -10.03
N HIS A 162 9.97 2.53 -8.77
CA HIS A 162 9.54 3.57 -7.83
C HIS A 162 10.69 4.22 -7.05
N ARG A 163 11.84 3.56 -6.96
CA ARG A 163 12.98 4.03 -6.14
C ARG A 163 13.44 5.47 -6.45
N PRO A 164 13.54 5.92 -7.72
CA PRO A 164 13.92 7.30 -8.01
C PRO A 164 12.92 8.30 -7.42
N TYR A 165 11.62 8.01 -7.52
CA TYR A 165 10.57 8.86 -6.97
C TYR A 165 10.59 8.84 -5.43
N LEU A 166 10.69 7.65 -4.82
CA LEU A 166 10.81 7.49 -3.37
C LEU A 166 12.00 8.26 -2.78
N SER A 167 13.16 8.18 -3.44
CA SER A 167 14.38 8.91 -3.03
C SER A 167 14.19 10.43 -3.12
N ALA A 168 13.44 10.91 -4.12
CA ALA A 168 13.14 12.33 -4.26
C ALA A 168 12.17 12.83 -3.18
N CYS A 169 11.15 12.04 -2.83
CA CYS A 169 10.19 12.37 -1.78
C CYS A 169 10.79 12.29 -0.37
N HIS A 170 11.74 11.37 -0.15
CA HIS A 170 12.34 11.11 1.16
C HIS A 170 13.87 11.12 1.09
N PRO A 171 14.52 12.29 0.89
CA PRO A 171 15.96 12.39 0.69
C PRO A 171 16.80 11.99 1.91
N GLY A 172 16.18 11.90 3.10
CA GLY A 172 16.81 11.38 4.32
C GLY A 172 16.72 9.86 4.48
N TRP A 173 16.19 9.16 3.48
CA TRP A 173 16.04 7.71 3.44
C TRP A 173 16.73 7.11 2.22
N SER A 174 17.22 5.89 2.36
CA SER A 174 17.64 5.06 1.24
C SER A 174 16.69 3.90 1.02
N PHE A 175 16.61 3.44 -0.23
CA PHE A 175 15.71 2.40 -0.68
C PHE A 175 16.53 1.30 -1.37
N GLU A 176 16.53 0.10 -0.78
CA GLU A 176 17.23 -1.09 -1.28
C GLU A 176 16.66 -1.53 -2.63
N GLN A 177 17.48 -2.16 -3.47
CA GLN A 177 16.96 -2.92 -4.60
C GLN A 177 16.26 -4.19 -4.10
N TRP A 178 15.14 -4.59 -4.70
CA TRP A 178 14.46 -5.83 -4.30
C TRP A 178 15.11 -7.08 -4.92
#